data_AF-A0A061QZE8-F1
#
_entry.id   AF-A0A061QZE8-F1
#
_cell.length_a   1.000
_cell.length_b   1.000
_cell.length_c   1.000
_cell.angle_alpha   90.00
_cell.angle_beta   90.00
_cell.angle_gamma   90.00
#
_symmetry.space_group_name_H-M   'P 1'
#
loop_
_entity.id
_entity.type
_entity.pdbx_description
1 polymer ?
#
loop_
_entity_poly.entity_id
_entity_poly.type
_entity_poly.pdbx_seq_one_letter_code
_entity_poly.pdbx_strand_id
1 'polypeptide(L)'
;GLHAQDVAARIAGIPPEAVPARHLARGCYFVPSVRAPFSRLIYPVPEDGGLGVHLTLDMAGSARFGPDVEWVSVIDYRVDAARASAFYGAIRKYYPDLPDSCLQPDYAGIRPKVSGPGEPPGDFVISGPEAHGIAGLVNLFGIESPGLTASLAIAEEVVSLL
;
A
#
# COMPACT_ATOMS: atom_id res chain seq x y z
N GLY A 1 3.83 -1.41 11.17
CA GLY A 1 3.37 -2.47 10.23
C GLY A 1 1.89 -2.79 10.45
N LEU A 2 1.34 -3.84 9.83
CA LEU A 2 -0.11 -4.14 9.88
C LEU A 2 -0.69 -4.34 11.29
N HIS A 3 0.14 -4.69 12.27
CA HIS A 3 -0.26 -4.92 13.65
C HIS A 3 0.17 -3.79 14.60
N ALA A 4 0.64 -2.64 14.10
CA ALA A 4 1.18 -1.57 14.95
C ALA A 4 0.19 -1.12 16.03
N GLN A 5 -1.07 -0.90 15.65
CA GLN A 5 -2.14 -0.53 16.58
C GLN A 5 -2.40 -1.62 17.63
N ASP A 6 -2.46 -2.89 17.21
CA ASP A 6 -2.69 -4.03 18.11
C ASP A 6 -1.54 -4.22 19.11
N VAL A 7 -0.31 -3.87 18.72
CA VAL A 7 0.88 -3.90 19.59
C VAL A 7 0.83 -2.72 20.56
N ALA A 8 0.63 -1.50 20.08
CA ALA A 8 0.57 -0.30 20.91
C ALA A 8 -0.52 -0.40 21.97
N ALA A 9 -1.73 -0.84 21.61
CA ALA A 9 -2.85 -0.99 22.53
C ALA A 9 -2.61 -2.00 23.67
N ARG A 10 -1.57 -2.85 23.57
CA ARG A 10 -1.18 -3.80 24.62
C ARG A 10 -0.05 -3.29 25.52
N ILE A 11 0.54 -2.14 25.21
CA ILE A 11 1.58 -1.52 26.03
C ILE A 11 0.91 -0.77 27.17
N ALA A 12 1.28 -1.11 28.41
CA ALA A 12 0.73 -0.46 29.59
C ALA A 12 1.07 1.03 29.59
N GLY A 13 0.06 1.88 29.87
CA GLY A 13 0.22 3.33 29.98
C GLY A 13 0.01 4.11 28.69
N ILE A 14 -0.17 3.47 27.52
CA ILE A 14 -0.53 4.20 26.30
C ILE A 14 -1.99 4.66 26.39
N PRO A 15 -2.27 5.97 26.24
CA PRO A 15 -3.63 6.47 26.15
C PRO A 15 -4.32 5.91 24.90
N PRO A 16 -5.55 5.38 24.97
CA PRO A 16 -6.26 4.85 23.81
C PRO A 16 -6.38 5.84 22.64
N GLU A 17 -6.51 7.12 22.93
CA GLU A 17 -6.55 8.22 21.96
C GLU A 17 -5.23 8.45 21.20
N ALA A 18 -4.11 7.96 21.73
CA ALA A 18 -2.81 8.02 21.06
C ALA A 18 -2.62 6.91 20.01
N VAL A 19 -3.56 5.96 19.92
CA VAL A 19 -3.55 4.88 18.92
C VAL A 19 -4.61 5.20 17.85
N PRO A 20 -4.21 5.61 16.62
CA PRO A 20 -5.16 5.92 15.57
C PRO A 20 -5.89 4.65 15.09
N ALA A 21 -7.03 4.85 14.41
CA ALA A 21 -7.78 3.76 13.80
C ALA A 21 -6.90 2.95 12.82
N ARG A 22 -7.22 1.67 12.66
CA ARG A 22 -6.55 0.78 11.69
C ARG A 22 -7.51 0.41 10.58
N HIS A 23 -7.09 0.69 9.35
CA HIS A 23 -7.74 0.21 8.14
C HIS A 23 -6.76 -0.58 7.30
N LEU A 24 -7.27 -1.56 6.54
CA LEU A 24 -6.47 -2.40 5.65
C LEU A 24 -6.92 -2.19 4.21
N ALA A 25 -5.98 -1.78 3.36
CA ALA A 25 -6.21 -1.65 1.93
C ALA A 25 -5.30 -2.64 1.19
N ARG A 26 -5.88 -3.75 0.75
CA ARG A 26 -5.22 -4.73 -0.12
C ARG A 26 -5.04 -4.16 -1.52
N GLY A 27 -3.92 -4.48 -2.12
CA GLY A 27 -3.63 -4.21 -3.52
C GLY A 27 -3.08 -5.46 -4.18
N CYS A 28 -3.77 -5.94 -5.20
CA CYS A 28 -3.41 -7.10 -5.99
C CYS A 28 -2.59 -6.71 -7.22
N TYR A 29 -1.65 -7.58 -7.58
CA TYR A 29 -0.81 -7.45 -8.76
C TYR A 29 -1.05 -8.62 -9.71
N PHE A 30 -0.94 -8.32 -11.00
CA PHE A 30 -1.06 -9.30 -12.08
C PHE A 30 0.16 -9.19 -13.01
N VAL A 31 0.59 -10.33 -13.53
CA VAL A 31 1.65 -10.41 -14.54
C VAL A 31 1.06 -10.76 -15.90
N PRO A 32 1.51 -10.17 -17.01
CA PRO A 32 1.13 -10.63 -18.33
C PRO A 32 1.88 -11.93 -18.69
N SER A 33 1.19 -12.86 -19.36
CA SER A 33 1.80 -14.05 -19.98
C SER A 33 2.58 -13.72 -21.26
N VAL A 34 2.52 -12.47 -21.72
CA VAL A 34 3.27 -11.93 -22.86
C VAL A 34 4.26 -10.88 -22.39
N ARG A 35 5.35 -10.71 -23.14
CA ARG A 35 6.32 -9.65 -22.85
C ARG A 35 5.68 -8.28 -23.08
N ALA A 36 5.60 -7.47 -22.03
CA ALA A 36 5.15 -6.08 -22.16
C ALA A 36 6.23 -5.23 -22.88
N PRO A 37 5.85 -4.32 -23.81
CA PRO A 37 6.79 -3.56 -24.64
C PRO A 37 7.37 -2.33 -23.92
N PHE A 38 7.61 -2.41 -22.61
CA PHE A 38 8.02 -1.26 -21.80
C PHE A 38 9.37 -1.48 -21.14
N SER A 39 10.15 -0.39 -21.05
CA SER A 39 11.48 -0.34 -20.39
C SER A 39 11.52 0.62 -19.21
N ARG A 40 10.38 1.25 -18.89
CA ARG A 40 10.22 2.23 -17.83
C ARG A 40 8.91 1.95 -17.10
N LEU A 41 8.83 2.41 -15.85
CA LEU A 41 7.60 2.36 -15.07
C LEU A 41 6.57 3.32 -15.68
N ILE A 42 5.29 2.96 -15.66
CA ILE A 42 4.19 3.80 -16.15
C ILE A 42 3.21 4.03 -15.02
N TYR A 43 2.95 5.31 -14.75
CA TYR A 43 1.99 5.77 -13.75
C TYR A 43 0.96 6.65 -14.47
N PRO A 44 -0.27 6.16 -14.69
CA PRO A 44 -1.34 6.99 -15.20
C PRO A 44 -1.61 8.16 -14.25
N VAL A 45 -2.06 9.29 -14.81
CA VAL A 45 -2.51 10.42 -14.00
C VAL A 45 -3.70 9.97 -13.15
N PRO A 46 -3.75 10.28 -11.85
CA PRO A 46 -4.90 9.96 -11.01
C PRO A 46 -6.18 10.58 -11.59
N GLU A 47 -7.23 9.76 -11.77
CA GLU A 47 -8.58 10.20 -12.12
C GLU A 47 -9.52 9.83 -10.96
N ASP A 48 -10.46 10.71 -10.62
CA ASP A 48 -11.45 10.45 -9.57
C ASP A 48 -12.24 9.17 -9.88
N GLY A 49 -12.15 8.18 -8.98
CA GLY A 49 -12.79 6.87 -9.15
C GLY A 49 -12.11 5.92 -10.16
N GLY A 50 -11.00 6.33 -10.78
CA GLY A 50 -10.23 5.50 -11.71
C GLY A 50 -9.34 4.46 -11.00
N LEU A 51 -9.25 3.25 -11.56
CA LEU A 51 -8.27 2.26 -11.14
C LEU A 51 -6.88 2.70 -11.63
N GLY A 52 -6.08 3.31 -10.74
CA GLY A 52 -4.71 3.76 -11.03
C GLY A 52 -3.73 2.59 -11.17
N VAL A 53 -3.91 1.75 -12.18
CA VAL A 53 -3.08 0.56 -12.42
C VAL A 53 -1.73 0.98 -13.01
N HIS A 54 -0.70 1.00 -12.18
CA HIS A 54 0.67 1.23 -12.63
C HIS A 54 1.22 0.01 -13.39
N LEU A 55 2.21 0.26 -14.24
CA LEU A 55 3.14 -0.77 -14.70
C LEU A 55 4.45 -0.58 -13.95
N THR A 56 4.88 -1.62 -13.26
CA THR A 56 6.22 -1.71 -12.68
C THR A 56 7.03 -2.78 -13.38
N LEU A 57 8.36 -2.68 -13.27
CA LEU A 57 9.30 -3.67 -13.75
C LEU A 57 10.07 -4.20 -12.56
N ASP A 58 10.22 -5.52 -12.46
CA ASP A 58 11.21 -6.07 -11.54
C ASP A 58 12.63 -5.89 -12.07
N MET A 59 13.62 -6.30 -11.26
CA MET A 59 15.05 -6.17 -11.61
C MET A 59 15.45 -6.98 -12.85
N ALA A 60 14.66 -7.98 -13.25
CA ALA A 60 14.86 -8.75 -14.47
C ALA A 60 14.12 -8.15 -15.68
N GLY A 61 13.38 -7.06 -15.49
CA GLY A 61 12.60 -6.39 -16.52
C GLY A 61 11.23 -7.02 -16.77
N SER A 62 10.75 -7.90 -15.89
CA SER A 62 9.41 -8.49 -16.03
C SER A 62 8.35 -7.51 -15.54
N ALA A 63 7.30 -7.33 -16.33
CA ALA A 63 6.24 -6.37 -16.04
C ALA A 63 5.23 -6.91 -15.01
N ARG A 64 4.78 -6.03 -14.12
CA ARG A 64 3.66 -6.25 -13.21
C ARG A 64 2.69 -5.09 -13.32
N PHE A 65 1.41 -5.40 -13.31
CA PHE A 65 0.34 -4.43 -13.32
C PHE A 65 -0.29 -4.35 -11.94
N GLY A 66 -0.52 -3.12 -11.48
CA GLY A 66 -1.18 -2.86 -10.22
C GLY A 66 -0.42 -1.85 -9.36
N PRO A 67 -0.72 -1.80 -8.06
CA PRO A 67 -1.83 -2.52 -7.43
C PRO A 67 -3.18 -1.86 -7.70
N ASP A 68 -4.25 -2.60 -7.53
CA ASP A 68 -5.57 -2.02 -7.25
C ASP A 68 -5.72 -1.60 -5.78
N VAL A 69 -6.95 -1.26 -5.40
CA VAL A 69 -7.33 -0.98 -4.02
C VAL A 69 -8.58 -1.78 -3.67
N GLU A 70 -8.49 -2.55 -2.60
CA GLU A 70 -9.57 -3.30 -2.00
C GLU A 70 -9.51 -3.16 -0.47
N TRP A 71 -10.55 -2.59 0.11
CA TRP A 71 -10.65 -2.48 1.56
C TRP A 71 -11.05 -3.82 2.15
N VAL A 72 -10.27 -4.31 3.11
CA VAL A 72 -10.48 -5.62 3.74
C VAL A 72 -10.54 -5.49 5.26
N SER A 73 -11.27 -6.39 5.91
CA SER A 73 -11.34 -6.46 7.38
C SER A 73 -10.31 -7.42 7.98
N VAL A 74 -9.80 -8.35 7.17
CA VAL A 74 -8.86 -9.40 7.57
C VAL A 74 -7.59 -9.35 6.74
N ILE A 75 -6.47 -9.74 7.34
CA ILE A 75 -5.19 -9.88 6.63
C ILE A 75 -5.26 -11.18 5.82
N ASP A 76 -5.51 -11.03 4.51
CA ASP A 76 -5.56 -12.13 3.56
C ASP A 76 -4.89 -11.71 2.24
N TYR A 77 -3.84 -12.44 1.87
CA TYR A 77 -3.01 -12.13 0.70
C TYR A 77 -3.44 -12.90 -0.57
N ARG A 78 -4.51 -13.68 -0.52
CA ARG A 78 -5.01 -14.37 -1.72
C ARG A 78 -5.41 -13.37 -2.80
N VAL A 79 -4.94 -13.61 -4.02
CA VAL A 79 -5.33 -12.84 -5.20
C VAL A 79 -6.49 -13.55 -5.89
N ASP A 80 -7.64 -12.88 -5.96
CA ASP A 80 -8.77 -13.37 -6.75
C ASP A 80 -8.53 -13.08 -8.24
N ALA A 81 -8.44 -14.15 -9.04
CA ALA A 81 -8.22 -14.06 -10.48
C ALA A 81 -9.31 -13.26 -11.21
N ALA A 82 -10.54 -13.23 -10.69
CA ALA A 82 -11.63 -12.47 -11.30
C ALA A 82 -11.37 -10.96 -11.32
N ARG A 83 -10.53 -10.45 -10.41
CA ARG A 83 -10.16 -9.03 -10.34
C ARG A 83 -9.38 -8.55 -11.57
N ALA A 84 -8.71 -9.47 -12.28
CA ALA A 84 -7.99 -9.13 -13.52
C ALA A 84 -8.88 -8.45 -14.56
N SER A 85 -10.19 -8.74 -14.57
CA SER A 85 -11.14 -8.14 -15.51
C SER A 85 -11.13 -6.61 -15.45
N ALA A 86 -11.07 -6.03 -14.25
CA ALA A 86 -11.04 -4.57 -14.06
C ALA A 86 -9.71 -3.93 -14.51
N PHE A 87 -8.64 -4.70 -14.62
CA PHE A 87 -7.32 -4.19 -15.00
C PHE A 87 -7.21 -3.92 -16.49
N TYR A 88 -7.84 -4.74 -17.34
CA TYR A 88 -7.71 -4.60 -18.81
C TYR A 88 -8.11 -3.21 -19.30
N GLY A 89 -9.25 -2.68 -18.82
CA GLY A 89 -9.72 -1.35 -19.21
C GLY A 89 -8.74 -0.24 -18.82
N ALA A 90 -8.20 -0.30 -17.59
CA ALA A 90 -7.23 0.68 -17.10
C ALA A 90 -5.88 0.59 -17.84
N ILE A 91 -5.35 -0.62 -18.04
CA ILE A 91 -4.08 -0.85 -18.72
C ILE A 91 -4.16 -0.43 -20.19
N ARG A 92 -5.28 -0.74 -20.88
CA ARG A 92 -5.45 -0.41 -22.30
C ARG A 92 -5.45 1.08 -22.61
N LYS A 93 -5.61 1.96 -21.61
CA LYS A 93 -5.40 3.40 -21.78
C LYS A 93 -3.97 3.73 -22.20
N TYR A 94 -2.97 2.98 -21.76
CA TYR A 94 -1.55 3.18 -22.12
C TYR A 94 -0.90 1.99 -22.83
N TYR A 95 -1.57 0.83 -22.87
CA TYR A 95 -1.16 -0.34 -23.65
C TYR A 95 -2.36 -0.95 -24.41
N PRO A 96 -2.83 -0.30 -25.49
CA PRO A 96 -4.05 -0.70 -26.21
C PRO A 96 -4.02 -2.14 -26.74
N ASP A 97 -2.85 -2.62 -27.15
CA ASP A 97 -2.64 -3.95 -27.74
C ASP A 97 -2.47 -5.06 -26.69
N LEU A 98 -2.75 -4.81 -25.41
CA LEU A 98 -2.72 -5.85 -24.37
C LEU A 98 -3.67 -7.00 -24.75
N PRO A 99 -3.18 -8.24 -24.94
CA PRO A 99 -4.03 -9.36 -25.35
C PRO A 99 -5.09 -9.70 -24.30
N ASP A 100 -6.25 -10.19 -24.74
CA ASP A 100 -7.26 -10.72 -23.82
C ASP A 100 -6.70 -11.92 -23.04
N SER A 101 -7.18 -12.09 -21.80
CA SER A 101 -6.87 -13.25 -20.93
C SER A 101 -5.38 -13.50 -20.67
N CYS A 102 -4.49 -12.52 -20.91
CA CYS A 102 -3.06 -12.66 -20.66
C CYS A 102 -2.63 -12.36 -19.22
N LEU A 103 -3.46 -11.70 -18.41
CA LEU A 103 -3.14 -11.38 -17.02
C LEU A 103 -3.31 -12.62 -16.12
N GLN A 104 -2.25 -12.99 -15.41
CA GLN A 104 -2.23 -14.05 -14.41
C GLN A 104 -2.08 -13.45 -13.01
N PRO A 105 -2.77 -14.00 -12.00
CA PRO A 105 -2.57 -13.60 -10.60
C PRO A 105 -1.11 -13.73 -10.20
N ASP A 106 -0.59 -12.75 -9.47
CA ASP A 106 0.79 -12.75 -8.98
C ASP A 106 0.80 -12.71 -7.45
N TYR A 107 0.88 -11.53 -6.84
CA TYR A 107 0.83 -11.37 -5.38
C TYR A 107 -0.10 -10.23 -4.95
N ALA A 108 -0.39 -10.17 -3.65
CA ALA A 108 -1.06 -9.04 -3.02
C ALA A 108 -0.18 -8.43 -1.93
N GLY A 109 -0.28 -7.11 -1.76
CA GLY A 109 0.20 -6.40 -0.57
C GLY A 109 -0.96 -5.80 0.19
N ILE A 110 -0.81 -5.54 1.49
CA ILE A 110 -1.81 -4.84 2.31
C ILE A 110 -1.15 -3.61 2.92
N ARG A 111 -1.78 -2.44 2.75
CA ARG A 111 -1.34 -1.17 3.33
C ARG A 111 -1.98 -0.97 4.70
N PRO A 112 -1.20 -0.63 5.74
CA PRO A 112 -1.73 -0.21 7.03
C PRO A 112 -2.16 1.25 6.93
N LYS A 113 -3.45 1.52 6.82
CA LYS A 113 -4.01 2.88 6.68
C LYS A 113 -4.53 3.39 8.02
N VAL A 114 -4.40 4.70 8.26
CA VAL A 114 -4.95 5.41 9.43
C VAL A 114 -6.25 6.16 9.13
N SER A 115 -6.63 6.22 7.85
CA SER A 115 -7.90 6.79 7.38
C SER A 115 -8.63 5.76 6.52
N GLY A 116 -9.96 5.78 6.59
CA GLY A 116 -10.85 4.80 5.98
C GLY A 116 -11.30 5.14 4.55
N PRO A 117 -12.14 4.26 3.96
CA PRO A 117 -12.79 4.54 2.68
C PRO A 117 -13.67 5.80 2.76
N GLY A 118 -13.50 6.72 1.82
CA GLY A 118 -14.28 7.97 1.75
C GLY A 118 -13.76 9.10 2.64
N GLU A 119 -12.72 8.84 3.44
CA GLU A 119 -12.02 9.86 4.22
C GLU A 119 -10.84 10.44 3.41
N PRO A 120 -10.39 11.67 3.72
CA PRO A 120 -9.15 12.20 3.18
C PRO A 120 -7.97 11.24 3.45
N PRO A 121 -6.97 11.13 2.55
CA PRO A 121 -5.78 10.34 2.80
C PRO A 121 -5.07 10.80 4.09
N GLY A 122 -4.86 9.87 5.02
CA GLY A 122 -4.08 10.12 6.22
C GLY A 122 -2.57 10.13 5.95
N ASP A 123 -1.83 10.88 6.76
CA ASP A 123 -0.36 10.92 6.72
C ASP A 123 0.27 9.80 7.57
N PHE A 124 1.58 9.64 7.48
CA PHE A 124 2.35 8.83 8.42
C PHE A 124 2.20 9.39 9.84
N VAL A 125 2.05 8.50 10.82
CA VAL A 125 1.99 8.88 12.24
C VAL A 125 3.21 8.32 12.94
N ILE A 126 4.20 9.17 13.19
CA ILE A 126 5.38 8.87 14.00
C ILE A 126 5.12 9.46 15.39
N SER A 127 4.70 8.62 16.32
CA SER A 127 4.21 9.00 17.64
C SER A 127 5.27 8.69 18.69
N GLY A 128 5.93 9.73 19.22
CA GLY A 128 6.98 9.62 20.23
C GLY A 128 6.50 9.96 21.66
N PRO A 129 7.43 10.05 22.63
CA PRO A 129 7.10 10.26 24.04
C PRO A 129 6.25 11.50 24.33
N GLU A 130 6.41 12.59 23.58
CA GLU A 130 5.58 13.80 23.74
C GLU A 130 4.10 13.56 23.38
N ALA A 131 3.82 12.63 22.45
CA ALA A 131 2.47 12.34 21.99
C ALA A 131 1.71 11.38 22.91
N HIS A 132 2.40 10.37 23.48
CA HIS A 132 1.76 9.30 24.26
C HIS A 132 2.26 9.19 25.72
N GLY A 133 3.26 9.96 26.13
CA GLY A 133 3.72 10.05 27.53
C GLY A 133 4.64 8.92 28.00
N ILE A 134 5.17 8.07 27.10
CA ILE A 134 6.04 6.94 27.47
C ILE A 134 7.45 7.20 26.98
N ALA A 135 8.39 7.38 27.92
CA ALA A 135 9.79 7.59 27.61
C ALA A 135 10.40 6.36 26.91
N GLY A 136 11.22 6.61 25.88
CA GLY A 136 11.94 5.55 25.14
C GLY A 136 11.06 4.69 24.22
N LEU A 137 9.81 5.08 23.98
CA LEU A 137 8.91 4.42 23.03
C LEU A 137 8.59 5.35 21.86
N VAL A 138 8.66 4.82 20.64
CA VAL A 138 8.15 5.47 19.42
C VAL A 138 7.29 4.46 18.66
N ASN A 139 6.07 4.85 18.31
CA ASN A 139 5.15 4.06 17.51
C ASN A 139 5.04 4.61 16.09
N LEU A 140 5.03 3.71 15.10
CA LEU A 140 4.89 4.06 13.68
C LEU A 140 3.60 3.47 13.14
N PHE A 141 2.59 4.32 12.94
CA PHE A 141 1.30 3.97 12.35
C PHE A 141 1.16 4.55 10.94
N GLY A 142 0.36 3.90 10.11
CA GLY A 142 0.05 4.46 8.80
C GLY A 142 1.20 4.43 7.79
N ILE A 143 2.32 3.74 8.07
CA ILE A 143 3.48 3.69 7.16
C ILE A 143 3.15 2.82 5.94
N GLU A 144 2.38 3.38 5.02
CA GLU A 144 2.06 2.86 3.70
C GLU A 144 3.05 3.39 2.64
N SER A 145 2.66 3.50 1.36
CA SER A 145 3.50 4.17 0.35
C SER A 145 3.58 5.67 0.64
N PRO A 146 4.76 6.31 0.56
CA PRO A 146 6.05 5.82 0.06
C PRO A 146 7.04 5.36 1.16
N GLY A 147 6.61 4.58 2.14
CA GLY A 147 7.38 4.24 3.35
C GLY A 147 8.67 3.45 3.11
N LEU A 148 8.74 2.63 2.05
CA LEU A 148 10.01 2.02 1.66
C LEU A 148 11.01 3.09 1.20
N THR A 149 10.58 4.01 0.33
CA THR A 149 11.40 5.12 -0.17
C THR A 149 11.83 6.06 0.96
N ALA A 150 10.92 6.33 1.91
CA ALA A 150 11.16 7.21 3.05
C ALA A 150 11.85 6.52 4.25
N SER A 151 12.18 5.23 4.16
CA SER A 151 12.59 4.41 5.31
C SER A 151 13.78 4.97 6.10
N LEU A 152 14.79 5.53 5.42
CA LEU A 152 15.95 6.14 6.08
C LEU A 152 15.59 7.44 6.80
N ALA A 153 14.78 8.31 6.17
CA ALA A 153 14.31 9.54 6.80
C ALA A 153 13.38 9.26 7.99
N ILE A 154 12.55 8.22 7.89
CA ILE A 154 11.73 7.74 9.01
C ILE A 154 12.64 7.30 10.17
N ALA A 155 13.74 6.59 9.89
CA ALA A 155 14.67 6.17 10.93
C ALA A 155 15.37 7.36 11.61
N GLU A 156 15.76 8.39 10.85
CA GLU A 156 16.30 9.64 11.38
C GLU A 156 15.30 10.35 12.31
N GLU A 157 14.04 10.42 11.91
CA GLU A 157 12.97 11.00 12.74
C GLU A 157 12.69 10.17 14.00
N VAL A 158 12.75 8.84 13.91
CA VAL A 158 12.62 8.00 15.11
C VAL A 158 13.74 8.29 16.10
N VAL A 159 14.98 8.47 15.63
CA VAL A 159 16.13 8.78 16.50
C VAL A 159 16.03 10.17 17.11
N SER A 160 15.45 11.16 16.40
CA SER A 160 15.28 12.52 16.92
C SER A 160 14.27 12.60 18.08
N LEU A 161 13.37 11.62 18.19
CA LEU A 161 12.30 11.53 19.19
C LEU A 161 12.66 10.68 20.43
N LEU A 162 13.81 10.01 20.43
CA LEU A 162 14.29 9.14 21.53
C LEU A 162 15.20 9.90 22.49
#